data_AF-A0A938Q6L0-F1
#
_entry.id   AF-A0A938Q6L0-F1
#
_cell.length_a   1.000
_cell.length_b   1.000
_cell.length_c   1.000
_cell.angle_alpha   90.00
_cell.angle_beta   90.00
_cell.angle_gamma   90.00
#
_symmetry.space_group_name_H-M   'P 1'
#
loop_
_entity.id
_entity.type
_entity.pdbx_description
1 polymer ?
#
loop_
_entity_poly.entity_id
_entity_poly.type
_entity_poly.pdbx_seq_one_letter_code
_entity_poly.pdbx_strand_id
1 'polypeptide(L)'
;MQSGSTVISLRQIPTGPGPGEPHDQDVAPPLPALVAAILAPAAVHAVDFAAGGWNGSFDTTLSFGQTWREESRDPRLIGTADGGSGRSPNIDDGNLNYRKGRASSAYKAVAELSLDRGENFGVFVRGSALYDTLVEDSNTDRTPISETGKDLAGSYLRLLEAFVWGRWDLGGHDLDWHVGR
;
A
#
# COMPACT_ATOMS: atom_id res chain seq x y z
N MET A 1 -3.54 -26.83 -17.46
CA MET A 1 -4.27 -26.04 -18.48
C MET A 1 -4.61 -24.71 -17.84
N GLN A 2 -3.95 -23.63 -18.25
CA GLN A 2 -4.21 -22.26 -17.79
C GLN A 2 -5.48 -21.73 -18.48
N SER A 3 -6.37 -21.07 -17.73
CA SER A 3 -7.45 -20.21 -18.27
C SER A 3 -8.02 -19.40 -17.09
N GLY A 4 -7.66 -18.13 -16.92
CA GLY A 4 -8.47 -16.97 -17.34
C GLY A 4 -9.26 -16.44 -16.12
N SER A 5 -9.47 -15.16 -15.84
CA SER A 5 -9.43 -13.94 -16.65
C SER A 5 -9.14 -12.73 -15.77
N THR A 6 -8.31 -11.81 -16.25
CA THR A 6 -8.15 -10.46 -15.71
C THR A 6 -9.34 -9.59 -16.12
N VAL A 7 -10.05 -9.01 -15.14
CA VAL A 7 -11.02 -7.93 -15.39
C VAL A 7 -10.42 -6.63 -14.86
N ILE A 8 -9.90 -5.80 -15.76
CA ILE A 8 -9.53 -4.41 -15.45
C ILE A 8 -10.73 -3.55 -15.86
N SER A 9 -11.48 -3.06 -14.87
CA SER A 9 -12.50 -2.04 -15.09
C SER A 9 -11.82 -0.68 -15.17
N LEU A 10 -11.50 -0.24 -16.38
CA LEU A 10 -11.09 1.12 -16.66
C LEU A 10 -12.34 2.00 -16.70
N ARG A 11 -12.60 2.78 -15.65
CA ARG A 11 -13.41 4.00 -15.80
C ARG A 11 -12.49 5.15 -16.17
N GLN A 12 -12.41 5.45 -17.46
CA GLN A 12 -12.00 6.77 -17.93
C GLN A 12 -13.09 7.77 -17.50
N ILE A 13 -12.70 8.84 -16.80
CA ILE A 13 -13.51 10.05 -16.68
C ILE A 13 -13.01 10.99 -17.79
N PRO A 14 -13.90 11.53 -18.65
CA PRO A 14 -13.51 12.18 -19.89
C PRO A 14 -12.83 13.53 -19.64
N THR A 15 -11.71 13.78 -20.33
CA THR A 15 -11.16 15.12 -20.55
C THR A 15 -11.36 15.47 -22.01
N GLY A 16 -12.40 16.25 -22.31
CA GLY A 16 -12.58 16.84 -23.64
C GLY A 16 -12.09 18.29 -23.63
N PRO A 17 -11.30 18.75 -24.62
CA PRO A 17 -11.16 20.16 -24.91
C PRO A 17 -12.19 20.55 -25.99
N GLY A 18 -13.08 21.50 -25.68
CA GLY A 18 -13.95 22.15 -26.68
C GLY A 18 -13.34 23.49 -27.12
N PRO A 19 -13.45 23.88 -28.40
CA PRO A 19 -12.92 25.16 -28.89
C PRO A 19 -13.99 26.26 -28.82
N GLY A 20 -13.66 27.43 -28.27
CA GLY A 20 -14.50 28.62 -28.36
C GLY A 20 -14.27 29.68 -27.27
N GLU A 21 -13.35 30.62 -27.55
CA GLU A 21 -13.26 32.03 -27.12
C GLU A 21 -13.26 32.46 -25.62
N PRO A 22 -12.70 33.66 -25.32
CA PRO A 22 -11.95 33.93 -24.09
C PRO A 22 -12.77 34.70 -23.05
N HIS A 23 -12.63 34.34 -21.78
CA HIS A 23 -12.95 35.25 -20.68
C HIS A 23 -11.99 35.00 -19.51
N ASP A 24 -11.18 36.02 -19.27
CA ASP A 24 -10.44 36.32 -18.05
C ASP A 24 -11.36 36.25 -16.83
N GLN A 25 -11.37 35.15 -16.05
CA GLN A 25 -11.76 35.08 -14.62
C GLN A 25 -11.15 33.84 -13.93
N ASP A 26 -10.47 34.10 -12.81
CA ASP A 26 -10.23 33.19 -11.67
C ASP A 26 -9.70 31.79 -11.97
N VAL A 27 -8.37 31.71 -12.11
CA VAL A 27 -7.63 30.45 -11.94
C VAL A 27 -7.81 29.99 -10.49
N ALA A 28 -8.80 29.11 -10.28
CA ALA A 28 -8.88 28.28 -9.10
C ALA A 28 -7.49 27.62 -8.86
N PRO A 29 -6.95 27.64 -7.63
CA PRO A 29 -5.67 27.01 -7.36
C PRO A 29 -5.73 25.54 -7.78
N PRO A 30 -4.70 25.00 -8.48
CA PRO A 30 -4.60 23.58 -8.67
C PRO A 30 -4.57 22.93 -7.28
N LEU A 31 -5.57 22.10 -7.00
CA LEU A 31 -5.55 21.21 -5.85
C LEU A 31 -4.26 20.37 -5.96
N PRO A 32 -3.51 20.14 -4.87
CA PRO A 32 -2.33 19.30 -4.93
C PRO A 32 -2.75 17.89 -5.35
N ALA A 33 -2.49 17.56 -6.62
CA ALA A 33 -2.72 16.23 -7.13
C ALA A 33 -1.53 15.35 -6.75
N LEU A 34 -1.65 14.61 -5.65
CA LEU A 34 -0.84 13.41 -5.44
C LEU A 34 -1.30 12.40 -6.50
N VAL A 35 -0.52 12.24 -7.56
CA VAL A 35 -0.85 11.28 -8.63
C VAL A 35 -0.48 9.87 -8.18
N ALA A 36 -1.38 8.94 -8.55
CA ALA A 36 -1.55 7.59 -8.03
C ALA A 36 -0.29 6.74 -7.90
N ALA A 37 -0.24 5.95 -6.82
CA ALA A 37 0.71 4.86 -6.65
C ALA A 37 0.52 3.82 -7.77
N ILE A 38 1.56 3.61 -8.58
CA ILE A 38 1.61 2.48 -9.51
C ILE A 38 2.09 1.29 -8.70
N LEU A 39 1.17 0.40 -8.31
CA LEU A 39 1.48 -0.91 -7.77
C LEU A 39 1.46 -1.90 -8.93
N ALA A 40 2.62 -2.38 -9.35
CA ALA A 40 2.69 -3.55 -10.22
C ALA A 40 2.72 -4.81 -9.34
N PRO A 41 1.68 -5.65 -9.35
CA PRO A 41 1.77 -6.96 -8.73
C PRO A 41 2.82 -7.77 -9.52
N ALA A 42 3.95 -8.08 -8.90
CA ALA A 42 5.01 -8.86 -9.53
C ALA A 42 5.14 -10.17 -8.77
N ALA A 43 4.99 -11.28 -9.51
CA ALA A 43 5.19 -12.64 -9.03
C ALA A 43 4.32 -13.04 -7.82
N VAL A 44 3.21 -13.72 -8.10
CA VAL A 44 2.55 -14.59 -7.13
C VAL A 44 3.22 -15.96 -7.26
N HIS A 45 4.00 -16.34 -6.25
CA HIS A 45 4.59 -17.68 -6.16
C HIS A 45 3.80 -18.47 -5.13
N ALA A 46 3.09 -19.48 -5.61
CA ALA A 46 2.38 -20.46 -4.80
C ALA A 46 3.16 -21.78 -4.85
N VAL A 47 3.41 -22.38 -3.69
CA VAL A 47 4.00 -23.72 -3.58
C VAL A 47 3.09 -24.57 -2.72
N ASP A 48 2.47 -25.56 -3.35
CA ASP A 48 1.69 -26.58 -2.67
C ASP A 48 2.60 -27.75 -2.26
N PHE A 49 2.39 -28.29 -1.07
CA PHE A 49 3.12 -29.46 -0.59
C PHE A 49 2.23 -30.39 0.21
N ALA A 50 2.57 -31.67 0.17
CA ALA A 50 1.92 -32.70 0.97
C ALA A 50 2.99 -33.57 1.64
N ALA A 51 3.00 -33.62 2.98
CA ALA A 51 3.97 -34.39 3.75
C ALA A 51 3.39 -34.84 5.09
N GLY A 52 3.53 -36.13 5.43
CA GLY A 52 3.18 -36.64 6.76
C GLY A 52 1.70 -36.47 7.16
N GLY A 53 0.78 -36.45 6.19
CA GLY A 53 -0.66 -36.24 6.42
C GLY A 53 -1.08 -34.76 6.50
N TRP A 54 -0.15 -33.85 6.22
CA TRP A 54 -0.43 -32.43 6.03
C TRP A 54 -0.47 -32.08 4.56
N ASN A 55 -1.44 -31.27 4.17
CA ASN A 55 -1.48 -30.56 2.91
C ASN A 55 -1.30 -29.09 3.22
N GLY A 56 -0.54 -28.36 2.42
CA GLY A 56 -0.34 -26.93 2.66
C GLY A 56 -0.01 -26.16 1.41
N SER A 57 -0.23 -24.85 1.48
CA SER A 57 0.18 -23.88 0.48
C SER A 57 1.05 -22.82 1.12
N PHE A 58 2.08 -22.41 0.39
CA PHE A 58 2.84 -21.21 0.70
C PHE A 58 2.74 -20.24 -0.46
N ASP A 59 2.08 -19.12 -0.23
CA ASP A 59 1.79 -18.10 -1.22
C ASP A 59 2.58 -16.84 -0.88
N THR A 60 3.30 -16.30 -1.86
CA THR A 60 4.03 -15.04 -1.71
C THR A 60 3.67 -14.09 -2.82
N THR A 61 3.32 -12.85 -2.46
CA THR A 61 3.12 -11.74 -3.37
C THR A 61 4.20 -10.69 -3.14
N LEU A 62 4.94 -10.35 -4.19
CA LEU A 62 5.86 -9.22 -4.19
C LEU A 62 5.24 -8.03 -4.93
N SER A 63 5.55 -6.83 -4.48
CA SER A 63 5.07 -5.60 -5.10
C SER A 63 6.14 -4.53 -5.01
N PHE A 64 6.22 -3.73 -6.07
CA PHE A 64 7.04 -2.55 -6.11
C PHE A 64 6.17 -1.35 -6.48
N GLY A 65 6.32 -0.25 -5.75
CA GLY A 65 5.54 0.97 -5.97
C GLY A 65 6.37 2.22 -5.78
N GLN A 66 6.08 3.23 -6.58
CA GLN A 66 6.72 4.55 -6.49
C GLN A 66 5.66 5.65 -6.43
N THR A 67 5.94 6.69 -5.65
CA THR A 67 5.10 7.89 -5.54
C THR A 67 5.89 9.13 -5.97
N TRP A 68 5.22 10.05 -6.65
CA TRP A 68 5.84 11.15 -7.41
C TRP A 68 5.05 12.43 -7.14
N ARG A 69 5.76 13.53 -6.96
CA ARG A 69 5.22 14.88 -6.94
C ARG A 69 5.41 15.50 -8.33
N GLU A 70 4.32 15.79 -9.03
CA GLU A 70 4.33 16.38 -10.37
C GLU A 70 4.51 17.91 -10.34
N GLU A 71 4.01 18.56 -9.31
CA GLU A 71 3.98 20.02 -9.22
C GLU A 71 5.06 20.55 -8.28
N SER A 72 5.51 21.78 -8.54
CA SER A 72 6.37 22.51 -7.62
C SER A 72 5.62 22.85 -6.31
N ARG A 73 6.34 23.35 -5.31
CA ARG A 73 5.74 23.80 -4.06
C ARG A 73 4.86 25.03 -4.32
N ASP A 74 3.63 25.00 -3.82
CA ASP A 74 2.75 26.18 -3.84
C ASP A 74 2.98 26.99 -2.56
N PRO A 75 3.47 28.25 -2.64
CA PRO A 75 3.71 29.11 -1.49
C PRO A 75 2.45 29.36 -0.64
N ARG A 76 1.25 29.23 -1.20
CA ARG A 76 -0.02 29.38 -0.48
C ARG A 76 -0.29 28.24 0.49
N LEU A 77 0.38 27.11 0.32
CA LEU A 77 0.31 25.94 1.18
C LEU A 77 1.45 25.90 2.22
N ILE A 78 2.28 26.93 2.26
CA ILE A 78 3.40 27.08 3.20
C ILE A 78 3.05 28.26 4.11
N GLY A 79 3.06 28.06 5.42
CA GLY A 79 2.83 29.09 6.41
C GLY A 79 3.74 30.31 6.21
N THR A 80 3.23 31.50 6.56
CA THR A 80 4.04 32.73 6.54
C THR A 80 5.30 32.65 7.38
N ALA A 81 5.28 31.86 8.47
CA ALA A 81 6.45 31.62 9.32
C ALA A 81 7.59 30.87 8.60
N ASP A 82 7.25 30.07 7.57
CA ASP A 82 8.19 29.24 6.81
C ASP A 82 8.48 29.81 5.41
N GLY A 83 8.13 31.09 5.17
CA GLY A 83 8.44 31.83 3.95
C GLY A 83 7.38 31.73 2.84
N GLY A 84 6.19 31.21 3.14
CA GLY A 84 5.05 31.18 2.22
C GLY A 84 4.01 32.27 2.49
N SER A 85 2.80 32.06 1.96
CA SER A 85 1.63 32.94 2.13
C SER A 85 0.41 32.22 2.72
N GLY A 86 0.62 31.00 3.23
CA GLY A 86 -0.37 30.16 3.88
C GLY A 86 -0.59 30.52 5.35
N ARG A 87 -1.66 30.00 5.93
CA ARG A 87 -2.13 30.38 7.27
C ARG A 87 -1.42 29.68 8.43
N SER A 88 -0.87 28.49 8.22
CA SER A 88 -0.35 27.65 9.30
C SER A 88 0.88 26.88 8.83
N PRO A 89 1.98 26.88 9.60
CA PRO A 89 3.20 26.12 9.27
C PRO A 89 3.15 24.64 9.68
N ASN A 90 2.13 24.21 10.45
CA ASN A 90 2.12 22.88 11.08
C ASN A 90 2.08 21.70 10.09
N ILE A 91 1.75 21.95 8.82
CA ILE A 91 1.67 20.93 7.77
C ILE A 91 2.72 21.12 6.68
N ASP A 92 3.61 22.12 6.86
CA ASP A 92 4.53 22.55 5.81
C ASP A 92 5.56 21.50 5.47
N ASP A 93 5.93 20.64 6.43
CA ASP A 93 6.89 19.54 6.20
C ASP A 93 6.46 18.61 5.06
N GLY A 94 5.16 18.40 4.85
CA GLY A 94 4.68 17.61 3.70
C GLY A 94 5.01 18.25 2.34
N ASN A 95 5.19 19.57 2.29
CA ASN A 95 5.52 20.33 1.09
C ASN A 95 7.02 20.68 1.02
N LEU A 96 7.59 21.10 2.13
CA LEU A 96 8.98 21.54 2.25
C LEU A 96 9.98 20.40 2.26
N ASN A 97 9.61 19.19 2.70
CA ASN A 97 10.52 18.03 2.65
C ASN A 97 10.64 17.39 1.26
N TYR A 98 9.65 17.61 0.38
CA TYR A 98 9.57 16.93 -0.91
C TYR A 98 9.45 17.92 -2.06
N ARG A 99 10.49 17.98 -2.88
CA ARG A 99 10.48 18.70 -4.16
C ARG A 99 9.74 17.91 -5.25
N LYS A 100 9.50 18.55 -6.40
CA LYS A 100 9.03 17.85 -7.60
C LYS A 100 9.95 16.66 -7.91
N GLY A 101 9.36 15.50 -8.19
CA GLY A 101 10.08 14.24 -8.41
C GLY A 101 9.59 13.11 -7.49
N ARG A 102 10.39 12.05 -7.35
CA ARG A 102 10.02 10.88 -6.55
C ARG A 102 10.02 11.22 -5.06
N ALA A 103 8.93 10.88 -4.39
CA ALA A 103 8.75 11.02 -2.94
C ALA A 103 8.83 9.68 -2.20
N SER A 104 8.59 8.56 -2.90
CA SER A 104 8.62 7.22 -2.31
C SER A 104 9.01 6.17 -3.36
N SER A 105 9.70 5.13 -2.93
CA SER A 105 10.07 3.96 -3.73
C SER A 105 10.14 2.72 -2.84
N ALA A 106 9.02 2.01 -2.76
CA ALA A 106 8.77 0.93 -1.82
C ALA A 106 8.74 -0.45 -2.46
N TYR A 107 9.41 -1.39 -1.82
CA TYR A 107 9.22 -2.83 -2.00
C TYR A 107 8.29 -3.33 -0.91
N LYS A 108 7.33 -4.17 -1.27
CA LYS A 108 6.40 -4.81 -0.33
C LYS A 108 6.34 -6.30 -0.63
N ALA A 109 6.29 -7.10 0.43
CA ALA A 109 6.04 -8.53 0.35
C ALA A 109 4.88 -8.90 1.26
N VAL A 110 4.04 -9.83 0.82
CA VAL A 110 3.03 -10.50 1.65
C VAL A 110 3.24 -12.00 1.47
N ALA A 111 3.30 -12.72 2.59
CA ALA A 111 3.46 -14.17 2.59
C ALA A 111 2.33 -14.80 3.42
N GLU A 112 1.76 -15.87 2.88
CA GLU A 112 0.66 -16.64 3.45
C GLU A 112 1.09 -18.11 3.51
N LEU A 113 0.86 -18.75 4.64
CA LEU A 113 1.09 -20.17 4.87
C LEU A 113 -0.21 -20.78 5.37
N SER A 114 -0.72 -21.76 4.64
CA SER A 114 -1.85 -22.59 5.05
C SER A 114 -1.38 -24.03 5.22
N LEU A 115 -1.79 -24.67 6.32
CA LEU A 115 -1.50 -26.06 6.64
C LEU A 115 -2.76 -26.74 7.13
N ASP A 116 -3.19 -27.78 6.44
CA ASP A 116 -4.39 -28.55 6.75
C ASP A 116 -4.03 -30.01 7.01
N ARG A 117 -4.64 -30.60 8.04
CA ARG A 117 -4.51 -32.01 8.36
C ARG A 117 -5.87 -32.70 8.22
N GLY A 118 -6.10 -33.23 7.02
CA GLY A 118 -7.44 -33.71 6.65
C GLY A 118 -8.44 -32.55 6.59
N GLU A 119 -9.70 -32.83 6.91
CA GLU A 119 -10.79 -31.84 6.80
C GLU A 119 -11.12 -31.17 8.15
N ASN A 120 -10.47 -31.59 9.24
CA ASN A 120 -10.90 -31.30 10.61
C ASN A 120 -9.98 -30.35 11.38
N PHE A 121 -8.78 -30.04 10.88
CA PHE A 121 -7.83 -29.21 11.61
C PHE A 121 -6.89 -28.51 10.64
N GLY A 122 -6.59 -27.23 10.92
CA GLY A 122 -5.58 -26.51 10.17
C GLY A 122 -5.02 -25.29 10.89
N VAL A 123 -4.00 -24.71 10.27
CA VAL A 123 -3.23 -23.56 10.72
C VAL A 123 -3.09 -22.60 9.55
N PHE A 124 -3.30 -21.32 9.81
CA PHE A 124 -3.10 -20.25 8.84
C PHE A 124 -2.22 -19.16 9.45
N VAL A 125 -1.25 -18.68 8.69
CA VAL A 125 -0.38 -17.57 9.08
C VAL A 125 -0.17 -16.64 7.89
N ARG A 126 -0.29 -15.34 8.12
CA ARG A 126 -0.05 -14.30 7.12
C ARG A 126 0.77 -13.15 7.67
N GLY A 127 1.82 -12.79 6.95
CA GLY A 127 2.71 -11.68 7.27
C GLY A 127 2.88 -10.72 6.10
N SER A 128 3.29 -9.49 6.42
CA SER A 128 3.67 -8.48 5.43
C SER A 128 4.96 -7.77 5.82
N ALA A 129 5.73 -7.39 4.81
CA ALA A 129 6.96 -6.62 4.92
C ALA A 129 6.91 -5.43 3.96
N LEU A 130 7.48 -4.30 4.36
CA LEU A 130 7.67 -3.14 3.50
C LEU A 130 9.05 -2.53 3.74
N TYR A 131 9.67 -2.02 2.67
CA TYR A 131 10.88 -1.20 2.73
C TYR A 131 10.86 -0.14 1.63
N ASP A 132 10.83 1.14 2.01
CA ASP A 132 10.89 2.30 1.14
C ASP A 132 12.25 2.99 1.21
N THR A 133 13.02 2.83 0.14
CA THR A 133 14.40 3.35 0.04
C THR A 133 14.48 4.88 0.14
N LEU A 134 13.44 5.62 -0.27
CA LEU A 134 13.47 7.08 -0.21
C LEU A 134 13.07 7.61 1.17
N VAL A 135 12.32 6.83 1.95
CA VAL A 135 11.95 7.20 3.32
C VAL A 135 13.02 6.76 4.32
N GLU A 136 13.62 5.59 4.13
CA GLU A 136 14.63 5.05 5.05
C GLU A 136 16.02 5.63 4.83
N ASP A 137 16.47 5.65 3.57
CA ASP A 137 17.89 5.85 3.23
C ASP A 137 18.21 7.27 2.73
N SER A 138 17.19 8.10 2.48
CA SER A 138 17.36 9.46 1.96
C SER A 138 17.05 10.53 3.00
N ASN A 139 17.75 11.66 2.91
CA ASN A 139 17.43 12.85 3.69
C ASN A 139 16.29 13.62 3.03
N THR A 140 15.38 14.13 3.86
CA THR A 140 14.40 15.14 3.47
C THR A 140 15.06 16.51 3.33
N ASP A 141 14.42 17.41 2.58
CA ASP A 141 14.98 18.74 2.29
C ASP A 141 15.01 19.69 3.53
N ARG A 142 14.22 19.43 4.58
CA ARG A 142 14.11 20.32 5.75
C ARG A 142 14.18 19.60 7.09
N THR A 143 13.15 18.79 7.38
CA THR A 143 12.94 18.16 8.68
C THR A 143 13.07 16.65 8.53
N PRO A 144 14.05 16.00 9.19
CA PRO A 144 14.21 14.55 9.14
C PRO A 144 12.92 13.82 9.56
N ILE A 145 12.64 12.70 8.90
CA ILE A 145 11.53 11.83 9.29
C ILE A 145 11.88 11.19 10.63
N SER A 146 10.97 11.27 11.59
CA SER A 146 11.17 10.63 12.90
C SER A 146 11.22 9.12 12.78
N GLU A 147 11.84 8.44 13.75
CA GLU A 147 11.87 6.97 13.80
C GLU A 147 10.45 6.37 13.73
N THR A 148 9.48 6.94 14.46
CA THR A 148 8.08 6.50 14.35
C THR A 148 7.49 6.68 12.95
N GLY A 149 7.89 7.74 12.23
CA GLY A 149 7.49 7.92 10.84
C GLY A 149 8.09 6.85 9.91
N LYS A 150 9.34 6.48 10.15
CA LYS A 150 10.03 5.40 9.44
C LYS A 150 9.42 4.03 9.74
N ASP A 151 9.08 3.72 10.98
CA ASP A 151 8.37 2.48 11.36
C ASP A 151 6.99 2.33 10.67
N LEU A 152 6.37 3.46 10.30
CA LEU A 152 5.06 3.48 9.65
C LEU A 152 5.16 3.42 8.12
N ALA A 153 6.04 4.22 7.53
CA ALA A 153 6.08 4.47 6.08
C ALA A 153 7.42 4.13 5.42
N GLY A 154 8.48 3.93 6.21
CA GLY A 154 9.82 3.55 5.75
C GLY A 154 9.96 2.03 5.69
N SER A 155 9.89 1.35 6.83
CA SER A 155 10.03 -0.09 6.88
C SER A 155 9.24 -0.73 8.00
N TYR A 156 8.72 -1.94 7.74
CA TYR A 156 8.08 -2.74 8.78
C TYR A 156 8.07 -4.22 8.44
N LEU A 157 7.91 -5.02 9.50
CA LEU A 157 7.44 -6.40 9.45
C LEU A 157 6.17 -6.49 10.31
N ARG A 158 5.08 -7.00 9.75
CA ARG A 158 3.79 -7.10 10.43
C ARG A 158 3.19 -8.49 10.26
N LEU A 159 2.87 -9.12 11.39
CA LEU A 159 1.94 -10.24 11.40
C LEU A 159 0.54 -9.70 11.19
N LEU A 160 -0.11 -10.13 10.10
CA LEU A 160 -1.45 -9.69 9.77
C LEU A 160 -2.48 -10.60 10.44
N GLU A 161 -2.25 -11.91 10.36
CA GLU A 161 -3.20 -12.91 10.83
C GLU A 161 -2.46 -14.18 11.20
N ALA A 162 -2.87 -14.83 12.30
CA ALA A 162 -2.42 -16.16 12.64
C ALA A 162 -3.48 -16.87 13.46
N PHE A 163 -4.02 -17.96 12.93
CA PHE A 163 -5.04 -18.74 13.62
C PHE A 163 -4.86 -20.23 13.41
N VAL A 164 -5.45 -20.97 14.35
CA VAL A 164 -5.71 -22.40 14.21
C VAL A 164 -7.21 -22.60 14.16
N TRP A 165 -7.64 -23.61 13.41
CA TRP A 165 -9.06 -23.92 13.24
C TRP A 165 -9.30 -25.42 13.34
N GLY A 166 -10.54 -25.80 13.62
CA GLY A 166 -10.93 -27.19 13.55
C GLY A 166 -12.43 -27.41 13.44
N ARG A 167 -12.78 -28.63 13.01
CA ARG A 167 -14.16 -29.06 12.75
C ARG A 167 -14.46 -30.41 13.39
N TRP A 168 -15.57 -30.50 14.09
CA TRP A 168 -16.05 -31.73 14.72
C TRP A 168 -17.54 -31.95 14.51
N ASP A 169 -17.93 -33.20 14.28
CA ASP A 169 -19.33 -33.62 14.39
C ASP A 169 -19.62 -33.99 15.85
N LEU A 170 -20.59 -33.29 16.44
CA LEU A 170 -21.07 -33.53 17.80
C LEU A 170 -22.55 -33.93 17.75
N GLY A 171 -22.79 -35.21 17.47
CA GLY A 171 -24.13 -35.78 17.48
C GLY A 171 -24.96 -35.37 16.27
N GLY A 172 -24.36 -35.29 15.08
CA GLY A 172 -25.01 -34.86 13.84
C GLY A 172 -25.06 -33.35 13.64
N HIS A 173 -24.27 -32.60 14.41
CA HIS A 173 -24.13 -31.15 14.30
C HIS A 173 -22.66 -30.78 14.12
N ASP A 174 -22.38 -29.96 13.12
CA ASP A 174 -21.03 -29.46 12.85
C ASP A 174 -20.66 -28.32 13.82
N LEU A 175 -19.57 -28.50 14.53
CA LEU A 175 -18.89 -27.46 15.30
C LEU A 175 -17.64 -27.02 14.55
N ASP A 176 -17.58 -25.74 14.19
CA ASP A 176 -16.42 -25.07 13.61
C ASP A 176 -15.90 -24.01 14.59
N TRP A 177 -14.60 -24.00 14.86
CA TRP A 177 -13.95 -23.04 15.75
C TRP A 177 -12.66 -22.53 15.14
N HIS A 178 -12.38 -21.26 15.41
CA HIS A 178 -11.17 -20.56 14.99
C HIS A 178 -10.63 -19.79 16.19
N VAL A 179 -9.34 -19.92 16.49
CA VAL A 179 -8.67 -19.19 17.57
C VAL A 179 -7.37 -18.62 17.04
N GLY A 180 -7.22 -17.31 17.14
CA GLY A 180 -6.06 -16.61 16.60
C GLY A 180 -6.08 -15.11 16.83
N ARG A 181 -5.11 -14.46 16.18
CA ARG A 181 -4.92 -13.02 16.12
C ARG A 181 -5.22 -12.51 14.73
#